data_AF-G8EEK5-F1
#
_entry.id   AF-G8EEK5-F1
#
_cell.length_a   1.000
_cell.length_b   1.000
_cell.length_c   1.000
_cell.angle_alpha   90.00
_cell.angle_beta   90.00
_cell.angle_gamma   90.00
#
_symmetry.space_group_name_H-M   'P 1'
#
loop_
_entity.id
_entity.type
_entity.pdbx_description
1 polymer ?
#
loop_
_entity_poly.entity_id
_entity_poly.type
_entity_poly.pdbx_seq_one_letter_code
_entity_poly.pdbx_strand_id
1 'polypeptide(L)'
;MMKFWMLYYINLMSMMLMINLIINSIPYQFNKIHPLIMMLILFFLLIMSSISLNIYFNNNWFSYIMFLMMIGGMMIIFMYFTSFISNMKISINWSMLINMPIKFIMMLMFLILFMKVKDTYFNWNNNYNEINSLIINYNINKINNIMYMYTYNKNFSTLICIIYLLICLTMIVKIMLFKTFTLRKIN
;
A
#
# COMPACT_ATOMS: atom_id res chain seq x y z
N MET A 1 -3.05 8.17 31.83
CA MET A 1 -1.95 8.37 30.87
C MET A 1 -2.06 7.41 29.67
N MET A 2 -2.10 6.08 29.87
CA MET A 2 -2.18 5.09 28.79
C MET A 2 -3.36 5.27 27.80
N LYS A 3 -4.55 5.62 28.32
CA LYS A 3 -5.74 5.93 27.51
C LYS A 3 -5.54 7.14 26.58
N PHE A 4 -4.79 8.14 27.02
CA PHE A 4 -4.48 9.33 26.21
C PHE A 4 -3.55 8.98 25.05
N TRP A 5 -2.51 8.19 25.30
CA TRP A 5 -1.61 7.69 24.25
C TRP A 5 -2.36 6.83 23.24
N MET A 6 -3.24 5.93 23.69
CA MET A 6 -4.05 5.12 22.78
C MET A 6 -4.96 5.98 21.90
N LEU A 7 -5.61 6.99 22.47
CA LEU A 7 -6.46 7.92 21.72
C LEU A 7 -5.63 8.71 20.68
N TYR A 8 -4.42 9.13 21.06
CA TYR A 8 -3.48 9.80 20.17
C TYR A 8 -3.07 8.91 19.00
N TYR A 9 -2.74 7.63 19.24
CA TYR A 9 -2.44 6.66 18.18
C TYR A 9 -3.63 6.45 17.24
N ILE A 10 -4.85 6.29 17.77
CA ILE A 10 -6.06 6.13 16.95
C ILE A 10 -6.30 7.38 16.08
N ASN A 11 -6.06 8.57 16.63
CA ASN A 11 -6.21 9.81 15.87
C ASN A 11 -5.13 9.92 14.78
N LEU A 12 -3.87 9.59 15.07
CA LEU A 12 -2.81 9.50 14.06
C LEU A 12 -3.17 8.51 12.94
N MET A 13 -3.75 7.36 13.29
CA MET A 13 -4.21 6.37 12.32
C MET A 13 -5.30 6.91 11.40
N SER A 14 -6.30 7.56 11.99
CA SER A 14 -7.36 8.18 11.21
C SER A 14 -6.75 9.20 10.24
N MET A 15 -5.82 10.06 10.70
CA MET A 15 -5.15 11.06 9.86
C MET A 15 -4.30 10.45 8.73
N MET A 16 -3.60 9.34 8.95
CA MET A 16 -2.84 8.68 7.89
C MET A 16 -3.75 8.01 6.85
N LEU A 17 -4.88 7.44 7.26
CA LEU A 17 -5.90 6.94 6.35
C LEU A 17 -6.51 8.07 5.50
N MET A 18 -6.67 9.28 6.08
CA MET A 18 -7.13 10.46 5.33
C MET A 18 -6.19 10.78 4.17
N ILE A 19 -4.88 10.78 4.44
CA ILE A 19 -3.89 11.15 3.44
C ILE A 19 -3.91 10.16 2.26
N ASN A 20 -4.09 8.85 2.55
CA ASN A 20 -4.25 7.84 1.50
C ASN A 20 -5.49 8.07 0.64
N LEU A 21 -6.62 8.43 1.26
CA LEU A 21 -7.86 8.74 0.52
C LEU A 21 -7.71 10.00 -0.34
N ILE A 22 -6.99 11.02 0.15
CA ILE A 22 -6.68 12.24 -0.61
C ILE A 22 -5.88 11.90 -1.86
N ILE A 23 -4.83 11.09 -1.75
CA ILE A 23 -4.00 10.74 -2.90
C ILE A 23 -4.80 9.93 -3.94
N ASN A 24 -5.70 9.04 -3.48
CA ASN A 24 -6.59 8.28 -4.37
C ASN A 24 -7.66 9.13 -5.07
N SER A 25 -7.96 10.33 -4.56
CA SER A 25 -8.96 11.22 -5.16
C SER A 25 -8.44 11.98 -6.40
N ILE A 26 -7.12 11.96 -6.64
CA ILE A 26 -6.50 12.62 -7.79
C ILE A 26 -7.09 12.02 -9.09
N PRO A 27 -7.62 12.83 -10.02
CA PRO A 27 -8.36 12.38 -11.17
C PRO A 27 -7.41 11.68 -12.13
N TYR A 28 -7.58 10.37 -12.25
CA TYR A 28 -7.04 9.62 -13.37
C TYR A 28 -8.07 9.51 -14.48
N GLN A 29 -7.80 10.13 -15.62
CA GLN A 29 -8.42 9.69 -16.86
C GLN A 29 -7.82 8.35 -17.23
N PHE A 30 -8.63 7.29 -17.21
CA PHE A 30 -8.22 5.93 -17.54
C PHE A 30 -7.55 5.78 -18.93
N ASN A 31 -7.72 6.76 -19.83
CA ASN A 31 -7.33 6.61 -21.24
C ASN A 31 -6.20 7.53 -21.74
N LYS A 32 -5.67 8.47 -20.93
CA LYS A 32 -4.68 9.47 -21.42
C LYS A 32 -3.49 9.74 -20.51
N ILE A 33 -3.33 8.99 -19.42
CA ILE A 33 -2.31 9.37 -18.45
C ILE A 33 -0.96 8.79 -18.83
N HIS A 34 0.02 9.69 -18.87
CA HIS A 34 1.41 9.30 -19.00
C HIS A 34 1.77 8.34 -17.85
N PRO A 35 2.29 7.14 -18.14
CA PRO A 35 2.63 6.13 -17.12
C PRO A 35 3.49 6.66 -15.97
N LEU A 36 4.35 7.65 -16.24
CA LEU A 36 5.15 8.34 -15.22
C LEU A 36 4.31 9.06 -14.15
N ILE A 37 3.19 9.68 -14.52
CA ILE A 37 2.30 10.32 -13.53
C ILE A 37 1.67 9.23 -12.67
N MET A 38 1.18 8.13 -13.28
CA MET A 38 0.69 6.94 -12.55
C MET A 38 1.71 6.40 -11.55
N MET A 39 2.97 6.32 -11.97
CA MET A 39 4.06 5.90 -11.10
C MET A 39 4.25 6.86 -9.93
N LEU A 40 4.26 8.18 -10.15
CA LEU A 40 4.42 9.15 -9.06
C LEU A 40 3.28 9.05 -8.03
N ILE A 41 2.05 8.82 -8.46
CA ILE A 41 0.90 8.72 -7.55
C ILE A 41 0.93 7.41 -6.77
N LEU A 42 1.33 6.31 -7.41
CA LEU A 42 1.66 5.06 -6.70
C LEU A 42 2.76 5.29 -5.65
N PHE A 43 3.80 6.06 -5.95
CA PHE A 43 4.91 6.28 -5.02
C PHE A 43 4.44 6.96 -3.73
N PHE A 44 3.63 8.02 -3.87
CA PHE A 44 3.08 8.72 -2.71
C PHE A 44 2.11 7.86 -1.89
N LEU A 45 1.26 7.06 -2.54
CA LEU A 45 0.39 6.10 -1.84
C LEU A 45 1.20 5.07 -1.05
N LEU A 46 2.31 4.61 -1.62
CA LEU A 46 3.16 3.58 -1.03
C LEU A 46 3.94 4.10 0.19
N ILE A 47 4.42 5.34 0.14
CA ILE A 47 5.03 5.99 1.32
C ILE A 47 3.99 6.08 2.44
N MET A 48 2.81 6.62 2.16
CA MET A 48 1.79 6.87 3.18
C MET A 48 1.22 5.57 3.77
N SER A 49 1.10 4.51 2.98
CA SER A 49 0.72 3.18 3.47
C SER A 49 1.82 2.46 4.26
N SER A 50 3.10 2.64 3.93
CA SER A 50 4.20 2.10 4.74
C SER A 50 4.27 2.75 6.12
N ILE A 51 4.01 4.06 6.19
CA ILE A 51 3.95 4.81 7.45
C ILE A 51 2.73 4.37 8.28
N SER A 52 1.56 4.17 7.66
CA SER A 52 0.39 3.70 8.40
C SER A 52 0.61 2.31 9.02
N LEU A 53 1.24 1.38 8.29
CA LEU A 53 1.60 0.05 8.82
C LEU A 53 2.53 0.12 10.04
N ASN A 54 3.45 1.08 10.06
CA ASN A 54 4.37 1.26 11.17
C ASN A 54 3.67 1.68 12.47
N ILE A 55 2.53 2.36 12.36
CA ILE A 55 1.74 2.75 13.54
C ILE A 55 0.90 1.53 14.00
N TYR A 56 0.55 0.60 13.10
CA TYR A 56 -0.36 -0.53 13.39
C TYR A 56 0.38 -1.66 14.07
N PHE A 57 1.58 -1.94 13.58
CA PHE A 57 2.43 -2.95 14.15
C PHE A 57 3.50 -2.29 15.00
N ASN A 58 3.67 -2.76 16.24
CA ASN A 58 4.78 -2.37 17.10
C ASN A 58 6.16 -2.76 16.54
N ASN A 59 6.23 -3.41 15.38
CA ASN A 59 7.47 -3.87 14.77
C ASN A 59 7.65 -3.31 13.35
N ASN A 60 8.74 -2.59 13.13
CA ASN A 60 9.00 -1.81 11.91
C ASN A 60 9.44 -2.69 10.71
N TRP A 61 9.63 -3.99 10.89
CA TRP A 61 10.08 -4.87 9.81
C TRP A 61 9.05 -4.97 8.67
N PHE A 62 7.74 -4.99 8.99
CA PHE A 62 6.70 -5.06 7.97
C PHE A 62 6.60 -3.78 7.14
N SER A 63 6.68 -2.61 7.77
CA SER A 63 6.70 -1.32 7.07
C SER A 63 7.93 -1.20 6.17
N TYR A 64 9.09 -1.63 6.65
CA TYR A 64 10.34 -1.64 5.87
C TYR A 64 10.29 -2.59 4.66
N ILE A 65 9.86 -3.84 4.86
CA ILE A 65 9.77 -4.83 3.79
C ILE A 65 8.79 -4.39 2.70
N MET A 66 7.64 -3.82 3.08
CA MET A 66 6.68 -3.26 2.11
C MET A 66 7.29 -2.11 1.30
N PHE A 67 8.01 -1.20 1.95
CA PHE A 67 8.64 -0.07 1.28
C PHE A 67 9.69 -0.52 0.24
N LEU A 68 10.56 -1.48 0.60
CA LEU A 68 11.58 -2.00 -0.31
C LEU A 68 10.99 -2.72 -1.53
N MET A 69 10.05 -3.64 -1.32
CA MET A 69 9.44 -4.39 -2.42
C MET A 69 8.76 -3.46 -3.42
N MET A 70 8.14 -2.40 -2.91
CA MET A 70 7.40 -1.46 -3.74
C MET A 70 8.33 -0.53 -4.52
N ILE A 71 9.42 -0.03 -3.93
CA ILE A 71 10.44 0.72 -4.70
C ILE A 71 11.05 -0.14 -5.81
N GLY A 72 11.40 -1.40 -5.50
CA GLY A 72 11.96 -2.32 -6.50
C GLY A 72 11.00 -2.55 -7.68
N GLY A 73 9.73 -2.81 -7.39
CA GLY A 73 8.69 -2.99 -8.43
C GLY A 73 8.49 -1.75 -9.29
N MET A 74 8.50 -0.57 -8.69
CA MET A 74 8.33 0.70 -9.42
C MET A 74 9.51 1.04 -10.32
N MET A 75 10.75 0.73 -9.91
CA MET A 75 11.93 0.93 -10.76
C MET A 75 11.88 0.05 -12.02
N ILE A 76 11.41 -1.19 -11.91
CA ILE A 76 11.26 -2.09 -13.06
C ILE A 76 10.21 -1.54 -14.04
N ILE A 77 9.07 -1.07 -13.51
CA ILE A 77 8.01 -0.44 -14.30
C ILE A 77 8.53 0.85 -14.98
N PHE A 78 9.34 1.64 -14.29
CA PHE A 78 9.96 2.84 -14.85
C PHE A 78 10.86 2.52 -16.06
N MET A 79 11.76 1.55 -15.92
CA MET A 79 12.63 1.11 -17.03
C MET A 79 11.82 0.59 -18.23
N TYR A 80 10.73 -0.12 -17.97
CA TYR A 80 9.85 -0.58 -19.05
C TYR A 80 9.24 0.59 -19.82
N PHE A 81 8.65 1.57 -19.14
CA PHE A 81 7.97 2.67 -19.82
C PHE A 81 8.91 3.66 -20.52
N THR A 82 10.08 3.96 -19.95
CA THR A 82 11.07 4.81 -20.62
C THR A 82 11.61 4.16 -21.89
N SER A 83 11.68 2.83 -21.96
CA SER A 83 12.11 2.12 -23.17
C SER A 83 11.05 2.06 -24.27
N PHE A 84 9.75 2.06 -23.92
CA PHE A 84 8.66 1.92 -24.89
C PHE A 84 8.14 3.24 -25.46
N ILE A 85 8.16 4.33 -24.68
CA ILE A 85 7.54 5.60 -25.07
C ILE A 85 8.50 6.73 -24.73
N SER A 86 9.40 7.06 -25.66
CA SER A 86 10.40 8.10 -25.41
C SER A 86 9.82 9.52 -25.41
N ASN A 87 8.66 9.80 -26.04
CA ASN A 87 8.27 11.19 -26.36
C ASN A 87 6.76 11.54 -26.32
N MET A 88 5.92 10.89 -25.50
CA MET A 88 4.55 11.40 -25.30
C MET A 88 4.56 12.61 -24.37
N LYS A 89 4.27 13.80 -24.90
CA LYS A 89 4.08 15.01 -24.08
C LYS A 89 3.00 14.73 -23.03
N ILE A 90 3.29 15.09 -21.78
CA ILE A 90 2.31 15.05 -20.69
C ILE A 90 1.16 16.00 -21.05
N SER A 91 -0.01 15.44 -21.36
CA SER A 91 -1.23 16.21 -21.63
C SER A 91 -2.13 16.17 -20.40
N ILE A 92 -2.07 17.21 -19.57
CA ILE A 92 -2.99 17.40 -18.46
C ILE A 92 -4.23 18.10 -19.01
N ASN A 93 -5.40 17.47 -18.85
CA ASN A 93 -6.66 18.05 -19.27
C ASN A 93 -7.19 18.98 -18.17
N TRP A 94 -7.05 20.30 -18.35
CA TRP A 94 -7.44 21.31 -17.35
C TRP A 94 -8.91 21.24 -16.94
N SER A 95 -9.79 20.73 -17.81
CA SER A 95 -11.20 20.47 -17.49
C SER A 95 -11.39 19.50 -16.32
N MET A 96 -10.40 18.65 -16.01
CA MET A 96 -10.47 17.71 -14.88
C MET A 96 -10.21 18.35 -13.53
N LEU A 97 -9.47 19.46 -13.49
CA LEU A 97 -9.25 20.21 -12.25
C LEU A 97 -10.57 20.81 -11.74
N ILE A 98 -11.56 21.01 -12.62
CA ILE A 98 -12.88 21.53 -12.25
C ILE A 98 -13.67 20.51 -11.41
N ASN A 99 -13.46 19.20 -11.62
CA ASN A 99 -14.16 18.15 -10.86
C ASN A 99 -13.48 17.79 -9.53
N MET A 100 -12.27 18.30 -9.28
CA MET A 100 -11.55 18.14 -8.02
C MET A 100 -12.35 18.58 -6.79
N PRO A 101 -12.87 19.83 -6.72
CA PRO A 101 -13.56 20.29 -5.53
C PRO A 101 -14.75 19.41 -5.14
N ILE A 102 -15.50 18.89 -6.12
CA ILE A 102 -16.65 18.00 -5.87
C ILE A 102 -16.21 16.69 -5.20
N LYS A 103 -15.13 16.06 -5.71
CA LYS A 103 -14.57 14.84 -5.10
C LYS A 103 -14.06 15.09 -3.69
N PHE A 104 -13.37 16.23 -3.47
CA PHE A 104 -12.91 16.63 -2.14
C PHE A 104 -14.08 16.84 -1.17
N ILE A 105 -15.16 17.48 -1.61
CA ILE A 105 -16.35 17.71 -0.79
C ILE A 105 -17.04 16.38 -0.43
N MET A 106 -17.21 15.47 -1.39
CA MET A 106 -17.77 14.14 -1.11
C MET A 106 -16.93 13.35 -0.11
N MET A 107 -15.61 13.44 -0.23
CA MET A 107 -14.70 12.81 0.73
C MET A 107 -14.85 13.45 2.12
N LEU A 108 -14.83 14.78 2.22
CA LEU A 108 -15.06 15.48 3.50
C LEU A 108 -16.39 15.10 4.15
N MET A 109 -17.45 14.92 3.36
CA MET A 109 -18.73 14.44 3.86
C MET A 109 -18.65 13.02 4.44
N PHE A 110 -17.99 12.10 3.73
CA PHE A 110 -17.75 10.75 4.23
C PHE A 110 -16.99 10.75 5.56
N LEU A 111 -16.04 11.68 5.71
CA LEU A 111 -15.23 11.81 6.92
C LEU A 111 -16.02 12.35 8.11
N ILE A 112 -16.87 13.36 7.88
CA ILE A 112 -17.75 13.88 8.92
C ILE A 112 -18.71 12.79 9.40
N LEU A 113 -19.21 11.95 8.48
CA LEU A 113 -20.02 10.78 8.85
C LEU A 113 -19.21 9.77 9.66
N PHE A 114 -17.99 9.44 9.24
CA PHE A 114 -17.14 8.46 9.93
C PHE A 114 -16.80 8.90 11.36
N MET A 115 -16.47 10.18 11.56
CA MET A 115 -16.16 10.73 12.88
C MET A 115 -17.38 10.71 13.82
N LYS A 116 -18.59 10.97 13.30
CA LYS A 116 -19.83 10.89 14.10
C LYS A 116 -20.20 9.46 14.49
N VAL A 117 -19.87 8.48 13.66
CA VAL A 117 -20.10 7.05 13.94
C VAL A 117 -19.14 6.52 15.01
N LYS A 118 -17.93 7.08 15.11
CA LYS A 118 -16.91 6.68 16.10
C LYS A 118 -17.44 6.77 17.53
N ASP A 119 -18.15 7.85 17.87
CA ASP A 119 -18.64 8.06 19.24
C ASP A 119 -19.85 7.17 19.59
N THR A 120 -20.57 6.65 18.58
CA THR A 120 -21.83 5.91 18.78
C THR A 120 -21.68 4.39 18.67
N TYR A 121 -20.82 3.88 17.79
CA TYR A 121 -20.68 2.43 17.55
C TYR A 121 -19.32 1.86 17.98
N PHE A 122 -18.27 2.67 18.03
CA PHE A 122 -16.96 2.26 18.55
C PHE A 122 -16.85 2.62 20.03
N ASN A 123 -17.69 2.01 20.87
CA ASN A 123 -17.50 2.05 22.31
C ASN A 123 -16.31 1.17 22.72
N TRP A 124 -15.10 1.55 22.30
CA TRP A 124 -13.84 0.90 22.66
C TRP A 124 -13.45 1.13 24.12
N ASN A 125 -14.30 1.81 24.90
CA ASN A 125 -14.16 1.94 26.34
C ASN A 125 -14.53 0.67 27.12
N ASN A 126 -15.15 -0.33 26.49
CA ASN A 126 -15.46 -1.57 27.18
C ASN A 126 -14.24 -2.49 27.20
N ASN A 127 -13.64 -2.57 28.39
CA ASN A 127 -12.66 -3.54 28.87
C ASN A 127 -11.24 -3.46 28.29
N TYR A 128 -10.51 -2.42 28.75
CA TYR A 128 -9.04 -2.36 28.75
C TYR A 128 -8.33 -3.51 29.50
N ASN A 129 -9.07 -4.42 30.14
CA ASN A 129 -8.49 -5.51 30.93
C ASN A 129 -7.88 -6.63 30.07
N GLU A 130 -8.44 -6.90 28.89
CA GLU A 130 -7.89 -7.94 28.00
C GLU A 130 -6.57 -7.49 27.36
N ILE A 131 -6.45 -6.20 27.03
CA ILE A 131 -5.24 -5.59 26.47
C ILE A 131 -4.09 -5.59 27.49
N ASN A 132 -4.36 -5.38 28.77
CA ASN A 132 -3.33 -5.44 29.81
C ASN A 132 -2.74 -6.85 29.98
N SER A 133 -3.57 -7.90 29.85
CA SER A 133 -3.09 -9.29 29.89
C SER A 133 -2.21 -9.65 28.69
N LEU A 134 -2.50 -9.07 27.52
CA LEU A 134 -1.67 -9.22 26.33
C LEU A 134 -0.33 -8.49 26.48
N ILE A 135 -0.33 -7.26 27.01
CA ILE A 135 0.87 -6.42 27.12
C ILE A 135 1.93 -7.02 28.05
N ILE A 136 1.54 -7.74 29.09
CA ILE A 136 2.48 -8.40 30.01
C ILE A 136 3.19 -9.59 29.33
N ASN A 137 2.54 -10.28 28.38
CA ASN A 137 3.16 -11.32 27.55
C ASN A 137 3.91 -10.77 26.32
N TYR A 138 3.83 -9.47 26.03
CA TYR A 138 4.42 -8.84 24.83
C TYR A 138 5.94 -8.64 24.90
N ASN A 139 6.56 -8.82 26.07
CA ASN A 139 8.00 -8.56 26.23
C ASN A 139 8.91 -9.72 25.79
N ILE A 140 8.37 -10.90 25.46
CA ILE A 140 9.20 -12.09 25.15
C ILE A 140 9.23 -12.49 23.66
N ASN A 141 8.35 -11.97 22.79
CA ASN A 141 8.25 -12.48 21.41
C ASN A 141 8.19 -11.42 20.29
N LYS A 142 8.71 -10.19 20.48
CA LYS A 142 8.68 -9.16 19.41
C LYS A 142 9.54 -9.50 18.19
N ILE A 143 10.60 -10.29 18.35
CA ILE A 143 11.53 -10.64 17.25
C ILE A 143 11.13 -11.97 16.57
N ASN A 144 10.34 -12.82 17.23
CA ASN A 144 10.03 -14.17 16.73
C ASN A 144 8.83 -14.26 15.77
N ASN A 145 8.05 -13.19 15.54
CA ASN A 145 6.86 -13.28 14.67
C ASN A 145 7.18 -13.62 13.21
N ILE A 146 8.28 -13.12 12.64
CA ILE A 146 8.67 -13.43 11.26
C ILE A 146 9.20 -14.87 11.18
N MET A 147 10.05 -15.25 12.13
CA MET A 147 10.61 -16.60 12.18
C MET A 147 9.56 -17.68 12.44
N TYR A 148 8.42 -17.29 13.00
CA TYR A 148 7.29 -18.18 13.23
C TYR A 148 6.73 -18.79 11.93
N MET A 149 6.88 -18.11 10.79
CA MET A 149 6.51 -18.67 9.47
C MET A 149 7.39 -19.85 9.04
N TYR A 150 8.55 -20.03 9.67
CA TYR A 150 9.48 -21.15 9.44
C TYR A 150 9.39 -22.24 10.53
N THR A 151 8.51 -22.08 11.52
CA THR A 151 8.30 -23.08 12.57
C THR A 151 7.42 -24.23 12.13
N TYR A 152 7.75 -25.43 12.63
CA TYR A 152 7.02 -26.66 12.34
C TYR A 152 5.50 -26.48 12.51
N ASN A 153 4.71 -27.07 11.60
CA ASN A 153 3.25 -26.91 11.45
C ASN A 153 2.75 -25.57 10.85
N LYS A 154 3.57 -24.51 10.77
CA LYS A 154 3.19 -23.22 10.16
C LYS A 154 3.87 -22.91 8.82
N ASN A 155 4.72 -23.83 8.34
CA ASN A 155 5.49 -23.70 7.09
C ASN A 155 4.68 -23.90 5.81
N PHE A 156 3.39 -24.22 5.89
CA PHE A 156 2.59 -24.43 4.68
C PHE A 156 2.51 -23.17 3.81
N SER A 157 2.40 -21.99 4.42
CA SER A 157 2.38 -20.72 3.68
C SER A 157 3.69 -20.46 2.94
N THR A 158 4.83 -20.74 3.58
CA THR A 158 6.16 -20.55 2.97
C THR A 158 6.40 -21.54 1.83
N LEU A 159 5.98 -22.80 1.99
CA LEU A 159 6.06 -23.81 0.92
C LEU A 159 5.25 -23.39 -0.31
N ILE A 160 4.02 -22.89 -0.14
CA ILE A 160 3.19 -22.40 -1.25
C ILE A 160 3.86 -21.22 -1.96
N CYS A 161 4.44 -20.26 -1.22
CA CYS A 161 5.15 -19.12 -1.82
C CYS A 161 6.36 -19.56 -2.66
N ILE A 162 7.16 -20.53 -2.19
CA ILE A 162 8.33 -21.04 -2.93
C ILE A 162 7.87 -21.69 -4.23
N ILE A 163 6.86 -22.55 -4.19
CA ILE A 163 6.32 -23.21 -5.38
C ILE A 163 5.75 -22.16 -6.36
N TYR A 164 5.01 -21.17 -5.86
CA TYR A 164 4.48 -20.08 -6.69
C TYR A 164 5.59 -19.30 -7.41
N LEU A 165 6.64 -18.89 -6.70
CA LEU A 165 7.77 -18.16 -7.29
C LEU A 165 8.51 -19.00 -8.35
N LEU A 166 8.67 -20.31 -8.11
CA LEU A 166 9.27 -21.23 -9.08
C LEU A 166 8.43 -21.37 -10.35
N ILE A 167 7.11 -21.49 -10.21
CA ILE A 167 6.19 -21.51 -11.36
C ILE A 167 6.26 -20.19 -12.11
N CYS A 168 6.25 -19.04 -11.43
CA CYS A 168 6.38 -17.73 -12.06
C CYS A 168 7.67 -17.62 -12.87
N LEU A 169 8.82 -18.02 -12.32
CA LEU A 169 10.10 -17.98 -13.04
C LEU A 169 10.07 -18.83 -14.32
N THR A 170 9.59 -20.08 -14.22
CA THR A 170 9.51 -20.96 -15.40
C THR A 170 8.55 -20.44 -16.46
N MET A 171 7.43 -19.83 -16.05
CA MET A 171 6.49 -19.19 -16.97
C MET A 171 7.10 -17.96 -17.66
N ILE A 172 7.81 -17.11 -16.92
CA ILE A 172 8.50 -15.94 -17.49
C ILE A 172 9.53 -16.38 -18.54
N VAL A 173 10.34 -17.40 -18.25
CA VAL A 173 11.31 -17.94 -19.22
C VAL A 173 10.63 -18.46 -20.47
N LYS A 174 9.51 -19.21 -20.33
CA LYS A 174 8.73 -19.68 -21.50
C LYS A 174 8.20 -18.50 -22.33
N ILE A 175 7.61 -17.48 -21.70
CA ILE A 175 7.08 -16.30 -22.41
C ILE A 175 8.20 -15.56 -23.17
N MET A 176 9.39 -15.43 -22.58
CA MET A 176 10.54 -14.79 -23.23
C MET A 176 11.02 -15.59 -24.43
N LEU A 177 11.07 -16.93 -24.34
CA LEU A 177 11.50 -17.79 -25.46
C LEU A 177 10.51 -17.80 -26.64
N PHE A 178 9.21 -17.58 -26.40
CA PHE A 178 8.22 -17.50 -27.49
C PHE A 178 8.35 -16.24 -28.36
N LYS A 179 9.00 -15.16 -27.87
CA LYS A 179 9.27 -13.95 -28.65
C LYS A 179 10.61 -14.06 -29.40
N THR A 180 10.64 -14.88 -30.45
CA THR A 180 11.80 -14.94 -31.37
C THR A 180 11.72 -13.97 -32.55
N PHE A 181 10.55 -13.36 -32.80
CA PHE A 181 10.40 -12.39 -33.88
C PHE A 181 10.97 -11.02 -33.51
N THR A 182 11.75 -10.43 -34.43
CA THR A 182 12.40 -9.14 -34.26
C THR A 182 11.37 -8.02 -34.04
N LEU A 183 11.46 -7.32 -32.91
CA LEU A 183 10.63 -6.14 -32.59
C LEU A 183 10.92 -4.90 -33.47
N ARG A 184 11.83 -5.00 -34.45
CA ARG A 184 11.98 -4.00 -35.50
C ARG A 184 10.79 -4.16 -36.45
N LYS A 185 9.96 -3.11 -36.57
CA LYS A 185 9.19 -2.91 -37.80
C LYS A 185 10.20 -2.91 -38.95
N ILE A 186 10.14 -3.94 -39.79
CA ILE A 186 10.73 -3.89 -41.11
C ILE A 186 9.71 -3.09 -41.94
N ASN A 187 10.09 -1.83 -42.17
CA ASN A 187 9.48 -0.79 -42.99
C ASN A 187 8.14 -0.22 -42.52
#